data_AF-A0A520CXQ0-F1
#
_entry.id   AF-A0A520CXQ0-F1
#
_cell.length_a   1.000
_cell.length_b   1.000
_cell.length_c   1.000
_cell.angle_alpha   90.00
_cell.angle_beta   90.00
_cell.angle_gamma   90.00
#
_symmetry.space_group_name_H-M   'P 1'
#
loop_
_entity.id
_entity.type
_entity.pdbx_description
1 polymer ?
#
loop_
_entity_poly.entity_id
_entity_poly.type
_entity_poly.pdbx_seq_one_letter_code
_entity_poly.pdbx_strand_id
1 'polypeptide(L)'
;MIRLFGSLILVILFCTSCAKEENLVPDLPVNFSMPLTDPRLSRISTAGGAVSFNGYGVAGIIIYRRADNAYVAYDRCSTVNPEKKNAVALDDPNLTATDPVSGAKYSLYDGSPVKAPAKTSLKKYSVIISGNTIQVTN
;
A
#
# COMPACT_ATOMS: atom_id res chain seq x y z
N MET A 1 47.67 -18.10 -43.75
CA MET A 1 47.61 -16.74 -43.17
C MET A 1 46.14 -16.45 -42.88
N ILE A 2 45.70 -16.69 -41.66
CA ILE A 2 44.29 -16.60 -41.22
C ILE A 2 44.02 -15.16 -40.76
N ARG A 3 42.97 -14.51 -41.28
CA ARG A 3 42.39 -13.30 -40.66
C ARG A 3 40.87 -13.38 -40.68
N LEU A 4 40.33 -13.68 -39.49
CA LEU A 4 38.91 -13.74 -39.17
C LEU A 4 38.27 -12.35 -39.38
N PHE A 5 37.22 -12.29 -40.21
CA PHE A 5 36.29 -11.16 -40.22
C PHE A 5 35.32 -11.35 -39.05
N GLY A 6 35.57 -10.63 -37.96
CA GLY A 6 34.81 -10.70 -36.71
C GLY A 6 33.40 -10.12 -36.87
N SER A 7 32.40 -10.99 -36.72
CA SER A 7 30.99 -10.62 -36.53
C SER A 7 30.84 -9.86 -35.21
N LEU A 8 30.45 -8.59 -35.29
CA LEU A 8 30.19 -7.73 -34.14
C LEU A 8 28.82 -8.09 -33.56
N ILE A 9 28.80 -9.01 -32.59
CA ILE A 9 27.64 -9.30 -31.76
C ILE A 9 27.48 -8.15 -30.75
N LEU A 10 26.44 -7.34 -30.96
CA LEU A 10 25.97 -6.33 -30.03
C LEU A 10 25.16 -7.02 -28.92
N VAL A 11 25.81 -7.33 -27.81
CA VAL A 11 25.16 -7.83 -26.59
C VAL A 11 24.43 -6.66 -25.93
N ILE A 12 23.11 -6.61 -26.09
CA ILE A 12 22.23 -5.72 -25.32
C ILE A 12 22.08 -6.32 -23.92
N LEU A 13 22.84 -5.76 -22.97
CA LEU A 13 22.71 -6.08 -21.54
C LEU A 13 21.42 -5.42 -21.01
N PHE A 14 20.33 -6.18 -20.93
CA PHE A 14 19.15 -5.76 -20.18
C PHE A 14 19.46 -5.86 -18.68
N CYS A 15 19.91 -4.76 -18.08
CA CYS A 15 19.97 -4.62 -16.62
C CYS A 15 18.55 -4.40 -16.08
N THR A 16 17.80 -5.48 -15.85
CA THR A 16 16.55 -5.44 -15.07
C THR A 16 16.88 -5.34 -13.59
N SER A 17 17.18 -4.14 -13.11
CA SER A 17 17.26 -3.88 -11.66
C SER A 17 15.86 -3.93 -11.08
N CYS A 18 15.47 -5.09 -10.56
CA CYS A 18 14.25 -5.26 -9.79
C CYS A 18 14.49 -4.68 -8.38
N ALA A 19 14.11 -3.42 -8.17
CA ALA A 19 14.15 -2.83 -6.84
C ALA A 19 13.16 -3.60 -5.96
N LYS A 20 13.68 -4.41 -5.02
CA LYS A 20 12.83 -5.08 -4.04
C LYS A 20 12.14 -4.00 -3.21
N GLU A 21 10.81 -4.07 -3.11
CA GLU A 21 10.06 -3.26 -2.15
C GLU A 21 10.56 -3.59 -0.74
N GLU A 22 11.31 -2.66 -0.16
CA GLU A 22 11.81 -2.78 1.19
C GLU A 22 10.66 -2.53 2.16
N ASN A 23 10.09 -3.62 2.68
CA ASN A 23 9.04 -3.57 3.69
C ASN A 23 9.66 -3.25 5.05
N LEU A 24 9.68 -1.96 5.40
CA LEU A 24 10.22 -1.46 6.66
C LEU A 24 9.29 -1.72 7.87
N VAL A 25 8.03 -2.08 7.61
CA VAL A 25 7.00 -2.29 8.64
C VAL A 25 6.95 -3.78 9.03
N PRO A 26 7.08 -4.11 10.33
CA PRO A 26 7.03 -5.49 10.82
C PRO A 26 5.77 -6.26 10.41
N ASP A 27 5.87 -7.58 10.33
CA ASP A 27 4.72 -8.47 10.12
C ASP A 27 4.00 -8.74 11.44
N LEU A 28 2.81 -8.14 11.57
CA LEU A 28 1.83 -8.50 12.59
C LEU A 28 0.62 -9.14 11.91
N PRO A 29 0.00 -10.14 12.57
CA PRO A 29 -1.13 -10.86 11.98
C PRO A 29 -2.30 -9.91 11.71
N VAL A 30 -2.82 -9.96 10.49
CA VAL A 30 -4.05 -9.27 10.11
C VAL A 30 -5.09 -10.30 9.69
N ASN A 31 -6.24 -10.27 10.35
CA ASN A 31 -7.43 -11.01 9.96
C ASN A 31 -8.66 -10.16 10.27
N PHE A 32 -8.93 -9.20 9.38
CA PHE A 32 -10.11 -8.38 9.43
C PHE A 32 -11.18 -8.99 8.53
N SER A 33 -12.42 -9.08 9.01
CA SER A 33 -13.55 -9.60 8.25
C SER A 33 -14.82 -8.86 8.66
N MET A 34 -15.56 -8.33 7.69
CA MET A 34 -16.78 -7.57 7.97
C MET A 34 -17.74 -7.59 6.77
N PRO A 35 -19.06 -7.64 6.99
CA PRO A 35 -20.03 -7.45 5.92
C PRO A 35 -19.89 -6.05 5.31
N LEU A 36 -19.90 -5.93 3.98
CA LEU A 36 -19.87 -4.65 3.25
C LEU A 36 -21.08 -3.76 3.57
N THR A 37 -22.15 -4.33 4.10
CA THR A 37 -23.34 -3.63 4.60
C THR A 37 -23.18 -3.06 6.01
N ASP A 38 -22.06 -3.32 6.71
CA ASP A 38 -21.79 -2.74 8.02
C ASP A 38 -21.68 -1.20 7.91
N PRO A 39 -22.38 -0.42 8.76
CA PRO A 39 -22.33 1.04 8.71
C PRO A 39 -20.92 1.64 8.81
N ARG A 40 -19.97 0.94 9.45
CA ARG A 40 -18.57 1.36 9.55
C ARG A 40 -17.83 1.31 8.22
N LEU A 41 -18.35 0.56 7.24
CA LEU A 41 -17.86 0.49 5.86
C LEU A 41 -18.64 1.36 4.88
N SER A 42 -19.63 2.14 5.35
CA SER A 42 -20.49 2.97 4.50
C SER A 42 -19.70 3.87 3.53
N ARG A 43 -18.55 4.43 3.94
CA ARG A 43 -17.72 5.25 3.06
C ARG A 43 -17.17 4.47 1.86
N ILE A 44 -16.82 3.19 2.02
CA ILE A 44 -16.32 2.36 0.92
C ILE A 44 -17.45 1.67 0.12
N SER A 45 -18.72 2.00 0.41
CA SER A 45 -19.86 1.56 -0.42
C SER A 45 -19.91 2.24 -1.79
N THR A 46 -19.16 3.33 -1.96
CA THR A 46 -18.95 4.05 -3.22
C THR A 46 -17.46 4.15 -3.55
N ALA A 47 -17.12 4.17 -4.83
CA ALA A 47 -15.75 4.37 -5.28
C ALA A 47 -15.21 5.75 -4.82
N GLY A 48 -13.93 5.82 -4.47
CA GLY A 48 -13.30 7.01 -3.90
C GLY A 48 -13.38 7.07 -2.37
N GLY A 49 -14.14 6.19 -1.72
CA GLY A 49 -14.25 6.14 -0.27
C GLY A 49 -13.10 5.38 0.39
N ALA A 50 -12.79 5.76 1.63
CA ALA A 50 -11.82 5.07 2.49
C ALA A 50 -12.32 4.94 3.93
N VAL A 51 -11.83 3.95 4.65
CA VAL A 51 -12.10 3.74 6.08
C VAL A 51 -10.83 3.27 6.78
N SER A 52 -10.75 3.46 8.09
CA SER A 52 -9.62 3.01 8.90
C SER A 52 -10.09 2.29 10.15
N PHE A 53 -9.40 1.22 10.53
CA PHE A 53 -9.68 0.44 11.74
C PHE A 53 -8.43 0.33 12.61
N ASN A 54 -8.61 0.41 13.93
CA ASN A 54 -7.57 0.18 14.92
C ASN A 54 -7.54 -1.31 15.31
N GLY A 55 -6.44 -1.75 15.95
CA GLY A 55 -6.33 -3.11 16.51
C GLY A 55 -5.90 -4.21 15.52
N TYR A 56 -5.51 -3.83 14.31
CA TYR A 56 -5.00 -4.73 13.26
C TYR A 56 -3.65 -4.22 12.76
N GLY A 57 -2.75 -5.12 12.35
CA GLY A 57 -1.43 -4.72 11.86
C GLY A 57 -0.60 -4.02 12.93
N VAL A 58 0.35 -3.17 12.52
CA VAL A 58 1.23 -2.45 13.44
C VAL A 58 0.55 -1.23 14.06
N ALA A 59 -0.20 -0.45 13.27
CA ALA A 59 -0.83 0.79 13.73
C ALA A 59 -2.31 0.91 13.33
N GLY A 60 -2.93 -0.19 12.90
CA GLY A 60 -4.26 -0.23 12.28
C GLY A 60 -4.19 -0.49 10.79
N ILE A 61 -5.36 -0.60 10.16
CA ILE A 61 -5.50 -0.78 8.71
C ILE A 61 -6.29 0.36 8.10
N ILE A 62 -5.96 0.70 6.86
CA ILE A 62 -6.80 1.52 5.97
C ILE A 62 -7.33 0.61 4.87
N ILE A 63 -8.59 0.81 4.49
CA ILE A 63 -9.23 0.16 3.34
C ILE A 63 -9.75 1.27 2.43
N TYR A 64 -9.38 1.22 1.16
CA TYR A 64 -9.79 2.17 0.13
C TYR A 64 -10.47 1.44 -1.03
N ARG A 65 -11.60 1.98 -1.49
CA ARG A 65 -12.26 1.51 -2.72
C ARG A 65 -11.88 2.42 -3.88
N ARG A 66 -11.07 1.89 -4.79
CA ARG A 66 -10.58 2.58 -5.99
C ARG A 66 -11.71 2.88 -6.98
N ALA A 67 -11.40 3.78 -7.91
CA ALA A 67 -12.28 4.16 -9.02
C ALA A 67 -12.64 2.98 -9.95
N ASP A 68 -11.74 1.99 -10.07
CA ASP A 68 -11.96 0.74 -10.81
C ASP A 68 -12.74 -0.31 -10.00
N ASN A 69 -13.35 0.08 -8.88
CA ASN A 69 -14.06 -0.77 -7.92
C ASN A 69 -13.18 -1.82 -7.20
N ALA A 70 -11.86 -1.81 -7.37
CA ALA A 70 -10.97 -2.65 -6.59
C ALA A 70 -10.85 -2.14 -5.15
N TYR A 71 -10.77 -3.06 -4.19
CA TYR A 71 -10.45 -2.74 -2.80
C TYR A 71 -8.96 -2.96 -2.56
N VAL A 72 -8.32 -1.99 -1.92
CA VAL A 72 -6.93 -2.09 -1.47
C VAL A 72 -6.87 -1.78 0.01
N ALA A 73 -5.94 -2.43 0.71
CA ALA A 73 -5.74 -2.22 2.13
C ALA A 73 -4.26 -2.07 2.47
N TYR A 74 -3.98 -1.25 3.49
CA TYR A 74 -2.63 -0.91 3.92
C TYR A 74 -2.51 -0.88 5.44
N ASP A 75 -1.32 -1.15 5.97
CA ASP A 75 -0.99 -0.81 7.35
C ASP A 75 -0.96 0.71 7.49
N ARG A 76 -1.48 1.20 8.61
CA ARG A 76 -1.41 2.62 8.96
C ARG A 76 -0.04 3.04 9.44
N CYS A 77 0.87 2.13 9.70
CA CYS A 77 2.21 2.44 10.18
C CYS A 77 3.00 3.20 9.10
N SER A 78 3.36 4.45 9.44
CA SER A 78 4.25 5.28 8.63
C SER A 78 5.59 4.59 8.39
N THR A 79 6.05 4.62 7.14
CA THR A 79 7.35 4.03 6.75
C THR A 79 8.55 4.91 7.10
N VAL A 80 8.32 6.13 7.59
CA VAL A 80 9.41 7.07 7.96
C VAL A 80 10.13 6.61 9.23
N ASN A 81 9.37 6.17 10.24
CA ASN A 81 9.87 5.72 11.54
C ASN A 81 8.98 4.56 12.02
N PRO A 82 9.01 3.39 11.35
CA PRO A 82 8.09 2.27 11.62
C PRO A 82 8.19 1.74 13.06
N GLU A 83 9.33 1.91 13.72
CA GLU A 83 9.55 1.56 15.12
C GLU A 83 8.71 2.39 16.09
N LYS A 84 8.31 3.61 15.69
CA LYS A 84 7.43 4.48 16.48
C LYS A 84 5.95 4.16 16.30
N LYS A 85 5.61 3.33 15.30
CA LYS A 85 4.23 2.91 15.00
C LYS A 85 3.27 4.09 14.80
N ASN A 86 3.76 5.17 14.20
CA ASN A 86 2.94 6.34 13.91
C ASN A 86 1.84 5.96 12.92
N ALA A 87 0.58 6.09 13.34
CA ALA A 87 -0.56 5.80 12.49
C ALA A 87 -0.85 6.98 11.56
N VAL A 88 -0.78 6.76 10.25
CA VAL A 88 -1.26 7.72 9.27
C VAL A 88 -2.78 7.89 9.40
N ALA A 89 -3.25 9.11 9.15
CA ALA A 89 -4.65 9.51 9.19
C ALA A 89 -5.14 9.84 7.77
N LEU A 90 -6.39 9.51 7.47
CA LEU A 90 -7.01 9.83 6.17
C LEU A 90 -7.22 11.34 6.02
N ASP A 91 -6.81 11.90 4.89
CA ASP A 91 -6.98 13.33 4.57
C ASP A 91 -8.33 13.62 3.89
N ASP A 92 -9.43 13.07 4.39
CA ASP A 92 -10.79 13.20 3.80
C ASP A 92 -11.14 14.65 3.46
N PRO A 93 -11.55 15.00 2.20
CA PRO A 93 -11.89 14.14 1.05
C PRO A 93 -10.75 13.80 0.08
N ASN A 94 -9.51 14.16 0.40
CA ASN A 94 -8.37 13.83 -0.44
C ASN A 94 -8.07 12.33 -0.37
N LEU A 95 -7.63 11.77 -1.51
CA LEU A 95 -7.24 10.37 -1.63
C LEU A 95 -5.82 10.12 -1.11
N THR A 96 -5.48 10.71 0.02
CA THR A 96 -4.18 10.60 0.68
C THR A 96 -4.31 10.29 2.16
N ALA A 97 -3.24 9.78 2.76
CA ALA A 97 -3.10 9.65 4.20
C ALA A 97 -1.81 10.34 4.68
N THR A 98 -1.90 11.08 5.79
CA THR A 98 -0.77 11.83 6.36
C THR A 98 -0.36 11.26 7.72
N ASP A 99 0.94 11.06 7.93
CA ASP A 99 1.52 10.84 9.25
C ASP A 99 1.51 12.17 10.02
N PRO A 100 0.70 12.33 11.08
CA PRO A 100 0.58 13.58 11.81
C PRO A 100 1.87 13.96 12.57
N VAL A 101 2.80 13.02 12.78
CA VAL A 101 4.04 13.26 13.52
C VAL A 101 5.15 13.74 12.60
N SER A 102 5.34 13.10 11.45
CA SER A 102 6.43 13.43 10.51
C SER A 102 6.00 14.34 9.35
N GLY A 103 4.69 14.47 9.09
CA GLY A 103 4.16 15.18 7.93
C GLY A 103 4.32 14.43 6.60
N ALA A 104 4.80 13.19 6.63
CA ALA A 104 4.83 12.31 5.47
C ALA A 104 3.43 12.05 4.94
N LYS A 105 3.30 11.97 3.62
CA LYS A 105 2.00 11.76 2.95
C LYS A 105 2.10 10.60 1.98
N TYR A 106 1.03 9.83 1.91
CA TYR A 106 0.91 8.62 1.11
C TYR A 106 -0.36 8.68 0.25
N SER A 107 -0.30 8.08 -0.93
CA SER A 107 -1.42 7.91 -1.85
C SER A 107 -2.28 6.74 -1.37
N LEU A 108 -3.61 6.92 -1.31
CA LEU A 108 -4.52 5.80 -1.03
C LEU A 108 -4.66 4.86 -2.23
N TYR A 109 -4.33 5.31 -3.44
CA TYR A 109 -4.54 4.53 -4.67
C TYR A 109 -3.65 3.29 -4.76
N ASP A 110 -2.41 3.44 -4.29
CA ASP A 110 -1.35 2.45 -4.39
C ASP A 110 -0.45 2.36 -3.15
N GLY A 111 -0.59 3.27 -2.17
CA GLY A 111 0.24 3.33 -0.97
C GLY A 111 1.54 4.12 -1.15
N SER A 112 1.79 4.67 -2.35
CA SER A 112 3.06 5.33 -2.70
C SER A 112 3.29 6.64 -1.93
N PRO A 113 4.55 7.05 -1.69
CA PRO A 113 4.86 8.33 -1.05
C PRO A 113 4.47 9.50 -1.97
N VAL A 114 3.70 10.44 -1.41
CA VAL A 114 3.25 11.68 -2.09
C VAL A 114 4.04 12.89 -1.60
N LYS A 115 4.48 12.90 -0.33
CA LYS A 115 5.25 14.00 0.26
C LYS A 115 6.33 13.47 1.20
N ALA A 116 7.52 14.06 1.09
CA ALA A 116 8.61 13.86 2.03
C ALA A 116 8.15 14.11 3.49
N PRO A 117 8.70 13.39 4.49
CA PRO A 117 9.86 12.49 4.40
C PRO A 117 9.57 11.04 3.95
N ALA A 118 8.36 10.72 3.45
CA ALA A 118 8.07 9.38 2.93
C ALA A 118 8.96 9.03 1.72
N LYS A 119 9.53 7.82 1.72
CA LYS A 119 10.40 7.31 0.64
C LYS A 119 9.95 5.96 0.08
N THR A 120 9.21 5.18 0.87
CA THR A 120 8.71 3.85 0.51
C THR A 120 7.22 3.79 0.72
N SER A 121 6.54 2.95 -0.05
CA SER A 121 5.09 2.76 0.00
C SER A 121 4.65 2.13 1.32
N LEU A 122 3.41 2.40 1.73
CA LEU A 122 2.80 1.70 2.86
C LEU A 122 2.73 0.19 2.62
N LYS A 123 2.87 -0.58 3.69
CA LYS A 123 2.73 -2.03 3.64
C LYS A 123 1.32 -2.41 3.19
N LYS A 124 1.21 -3.17 2.11
CA LYS A 124 -0.06 -3.60 1.52
C LYS A 124 -0.52 -4.93 2.11
N TYR A 125 -1.84 -5.08 2.27
CA TYR A 125 -2.48 -6.35 2.65
C TYR A 125 -3.27 -6.96 1.51
N SER A 126 -3.50 -8.27 1.59
CA SER A 126 -4.41 -8.98 0.71
C SER A 126 -5.85 -8.62 1.04
N VAL A 127 -6.66 -8.39 0.01
CA VAL A 127 -8.09 -8.12 0.16
C VAL A 127 -8.87 -9.14 -0.64
N ILE A 128 -9.81 -9.81 0.01
CA ILE A 128 -10.67 -10.83 -0.59
C ILE A 128 -12.12 -10.42 -0.36
N ILE A 129 -12.92 -10.42 -1.43
CA ILE A 129 -14.37 -10.23 -1.35
C ILE A 129 -15.03 -11.59 -1.53
N SER A 130 -15.74 -12.04 -0.50
CA SER A 130 -16.47 -13.31 -0.48
C SER A 130 -17.96 -13.04 -0.28
N GLY A 131 -18.72 -13.00 -1.39
CA GLY A 131 -20.12 -12.59 -1.38
C GLY A 131 -20.27 -11.14 -0.92
N ASN A 132 -20.91 -10.93 0.23
CA ASN A 132 -21.09 -9.61 0.85
C ASN A 132 -20.05 -9.30 1.94
N THR A 133 -19.01 -10.11 2.09
CA THR A 133 -18.01 -9.92 3.15
C THR A 133 -16.68 -9.49 2.55
N ILE A 134 -16.08 -8.44 3.10
CA ILE A 134 -14.70 -8.05 2.84
C ILE A 134 -13.79 -8.68 3.89
N GLN A 135 -12.69 -9.27 3.44
CA GLN A 135 -11.64 -9.83 4.28
C GLN A 135 -10.30 -9.17 3.94
N VAL A 136 -9.52 -8.84 4.97
CA VAL A 136 -8.15 -8.31 4.83
C VAL A 136 -7.19 -9.17 5.63
N THR A 137 -6.15 -9.67 4.97
CA THR A 137 -5.15 -10.59 5.55
C THR A 137 -3.72 -10.26 5.12
N ASN A 138 -2.73 -10.69 5.90
CA ASN A 138 -1.31 -10.63 5.53
C ASN A 138 -0.72 -12.01 5.24
#